data_AF-A0A9W8YUA0-F1
#
_entry.id   AF-A0A9W8YUA0-F1
#
_cell.length_a   1.000
_cell.length_b   1.000
_cell.length_c   1.000
_cell.angle_alpha   90.00
_cell.angle_beta   90.00
_cell.angle_gamma   90.00
#
_symmetry.space_group_name_H-M   'P 1'
#
loop_
_entity.id
_entity.type
_entity.pdbx_description
1 polymer ?
#
loop_
_entity_poly.entity_id
_entity_poly.type
_entity_poly.pdbx_seq_one_letter_code
_entity_poly.pdbx_strand_id
1 'polypeptide(L)'
;MAEESLATYRGNCHCAAFVYTVKLPEIKEYTQCNCSICHKKGYSWVFPGSPEFVHGSLDQLTAYTFNDGHFKHLFCPTCGTPLLSELSQIPGDKRLGFNIRAVQNVDVWKLKAKPWDGKALPGSYRAPIYKGPEPSPEIEDGHTYHGSCHCGAVTMAVKSSNSACRNAADEKLETLSDHHKAWWKRVQARRNITLRCLNNFDCSNLNTRKLDGWSLVDPIYENP
;
A
#
# COMPACT_ATOMS: atom_id res chain seq x y z
N MET A 1 37.13 2.29 2.75
CA MET A 1 35.72 2.10 2.32
C MET A 1 35.46 3.22 1.32
N ALA A 2 35.25 2.90 0.05
CA ALA A 2 34.96 3.93 -0.95
C ALA A 2 33.65 4.63 -0.57
N GLU A 3 33.65 5.95 -0.54
CA GLU A 3 32.46 6.75 -0.31
C GLU A 3 31.52 6.52 -1.50
N GLU A 4 30.42 5.80 -1.26
CA GLU A 4 29.43 5.49 -2.30
C GLU A 4 28.72 6.80 -2.67
N SER A 5 28.77 7.17 -3.95
CA SER A 5 28.16 8.41 -4.44
C SER A 5 26.64 8.40 -4.21
N LEU A 6 26.12 9.44 -3.56
CA LEU A 6 24.69 9.59 -3.30
C LEU A 6 23.96 10.15 -4.52
N ALA A 7 22.80 9.57 -4.84
CA ALA A 7 21.83 10.11 -5.78
C ALA A 7 20.71 10.83 -5.02
N THR A 8 20.15 11.88 -5.62
CA THR A 8 18.98 12.57 -5.08
C THR A 8 17.72 11.92 -5.64
N TYR A 9 16.88 11.39 -4.74
CA TYR A 9 15.60 10.82 -5.06
C TYR A 9 14.48 11.78 -4.66
N ARG A 10 13.48 11.91 -5.53
CA ARG A 10 12.26 12.68 -5.27
C ARG A 10 11.12 11.72 -4.93
N GLY A 11 10.34 12.04 -3.90
CA GLY A 11 9.15 11.28 -3.53
C GLY A 11 7.97 12.17 -3.19
N ASN A 12 6.77 11.63 -3.34
CA ASN A 12 5.53 12.32 -3.04
C ASN A 12 4.42 11.36 -2.62
N CYS A 13 3.47 11.87 -1.85
CA CYS A 13 2.18 11.19 -1.70
C CYS A 13 1.33 11.33 -2.97
N HIS A 14 0.29 10.50 -3.13
CA HIS A 14 -0.55 10.51 -4.33
C HIS A 14 -1.21 11.86 -4.62
N CYS A 15 -1.61 12.63 -3.60
CA CYS A 15 -2.20 13.96 -3.80
C CYS A 15 -1.19 15.11 -3.83
N ALA A 16 0.11 14.80 -3.71
CA ALA A 16 1.21 15.75 -3.66
C ALA A 16 1.15 16.83 -2.54
N ALA A 17 0.27 16.69 -1.55
CA ALA A 17 0.32 17.50 -0.33
C ALA A 17 1.64 17.33 0.46
N PHE A 18 2.38 16.26 0.18
CA PHE A 18 3.70 15.99 0.74
C PHE A 18 4.63 15.62 -0.39
N VAL A 19 5.74 16.36 -0.47
CA VAL A 19 6.76 16.24 -1.49
C VAL A 19 8.11 16.38 -0.79
N TYR A 20 9.03 15.46 -1.04
CA TYR A 20 10.34 15.47 -0.43
C TYR A 20 11.43 15.04 -1.40
N THR A 21 12.66 15.42 -1.08
CA THR A 21 13.89 14.85 -1.65
C THR A 21 14.65 14.09 -0.58
N VAL A 22 15.43 13.10 -0.97
CA VAL A 22 16.31 12.35 -0.07
C VAL A 22 17.56 11.92 -0.82
N LYS A 23 18.73 12.05 -0.19
CA LYS A 23 20.01 11.63 -0.75
C LYS A 23 20.33 10.22 -0.27
N LEU A 24 20.34 9.25 -1.18
CA LEU A 24 20.58 7.84 -0.88
C LEU A 24 21.62 7.27 -1.86
N PRO A 25 22.35 6.19 -1.50
CA PRO A 25 23.02 5.37 -2.50
C PRO A 25 22.02 4.87 -3.55
N GLU A 26 22.54 4.39 -4.68
CA GLU A 26 21.71 3.80 -5.72
C GLU A 26 20.80 2.69 -5.14
N ILE A 27 19.48 2.86 -5.26
CA ILE A 27 18.51 1.91 -4.72
C ILE A 27 18.53 0.65 -5.58
N LYS A 28 19.18 -0.41 -5.10
CA LYS A 28 19.28 -1.73 -5.76
C LYS A 28 18.38 -2.80 -5.11
N GLU A 29 18.13 -2.65 -3.83
CA GLU A 29 17.32 -3.57 -3.04
C GLU A 29 16.48 -2.83 -2.00
N TYR A 30 15.46 -3.52 -1.48
CA TYR A 30 14.62 -2.99 -0.39
C TYR A 30 14.27 -4.10 0.60
N THR A 31 14.04 -3.71 1.85
CA THR A 31 13.56 -4.63 2.88
C THR A 31 12.08 -4.90 2.69
N GLN A 32 11.71 -6.18 2.56
CA GLN A 32 10.34 -6.66 2.53
C GLN A 32 10.05 -7.42 3.84
N CYS A 33 9.41 -6.73 4.77
CA CYS A 33 9.04 -7.30 6.07
C CYS A 33 7.68 -8.02 5.99
N ASN A 34 7.60 -9.21 6.58
CA ASN A 34 6.39 -10.04 6.59
C ASN A 34 5.47 -9.81 7.82
N CYS A 35 5.76 -8.85 8.71
CA CYS A 35 4.91 -8.57 9.87
C CYS A 35 3.52 -8.04 9.46
N SER A 36 2.55 -8.08 10.37
CA SER A 36 1.14 -7.76 10.08
C SER A 36 0.93 -6.39 9.44
N ILE A 37 1.57 -5.35 9.95
CA ILE A 37 1.42 -3.98 9.42
C ILE A 37 2.11 -3.82 8.07
N CYS A 38 3.31 -4.41 7.90
CA CYS A 38 4.06 -4.35 6.64
C CYS A 38 3.35 -5.10 5.53
N HIS A 39 2.77 -6.25 5.87
CA HIS A 39 1.88 -6.98 4.98
C HIS A 39 0.66 -6.13 4.60
N LYS A 40 -0.14 -5.66 5.57
CA LYS A 40 -1.37 -4.88 5.27
C LYS A 40 -1.10 -3.64 4.41
N LYS A 41 -0.03 -2.89 4.70
CA LYS A 41 0.32 -1.66 3.97
C LYS A 41 1.13 -1.90 2.70
N GLY A 42 1.72 -3.08 2.51
CA GLY A 42 2.54 -3.42 1.35
C GLY A 42 3.83 -2.59 1.28
N TYR A 43 4.46 -2.32 2.42
CA TYR A 43 5.67 -1.50 2.49
C TYR A 43 6.85 -2.13 1.75
N SER A 44 7.68 -1.26 1.17
CA SER A 44 8.99 -1.59 0.61
C SER A 44 10.00 -0.61 1.20
N TRP A 45 10.81 -1.04 2.16
CA TRP A 45 11.59 -0.13 3.01
C TRP A 45 13.06 0.05 2.55
N VAL A 46 13.55 1.28 2.64
CA VAL A 46 14.98 1.62 2.68
C VAL A 46 15.24 2.55 3.86
N PHE A 47 16.43 2.50 4.48
CA PHE A 47 16.75 3.23 5.72
C PHE A 47 17.91 4.27 5.70
N PRO A 48 18.30 4.93 4.58
CA PRO A 48 19.62 5.58 4.53
C PRO A 48 19.63 7.12 4.61
N GLY A 49 18.54 7.82 4.94
CA GLY A 49 18.51 9.29 4.78
C GLY A 49 17.58 10.08 5.70
N SER A 50 17.69 11.40 5.61
CA SER A 50 16.70 12.36 6.12
C SER A 50 16.01 13.03 4.94
N PRO A 51 14.68 13.20 4.96
CA PRO A 51 13.98 13.89 3.89
C PRO A 51 14.19 15.41 4.02
N GLU A 52 14.38 16.08 2.90
CA GLU A 52 14.15 17.51 2.78
C GLU A 52 12.76 17.68 2.17
N PHE A 53 11.81 18.22 2.94
CA PHE A 53 10.46 18.47 2.43
C PHE A 53 10.43 19.73 1.57
N VAL A 54 9.95 19.58 0.34
CA VAL A 54 9.65 20.68 -0.59
C VAL A 54 8.23 21.21 -0.32
N HIS A 55 7.29 20.31 0.01
CA HIS A 55 5.93 20.66 0.41
C HIS A 55 5.46 19.73 1.54
N GLY A 56 4.68 20.29 2.46
CA GLY A 56 4.33 19.66 3.72
C GLY A 56 5.52 19.55 4.68
N SER A 57 5.35 18.82 5.78
CA SER A 57 6.40 18.54 6.75
C SER A 57 6.19 17.22 7.46
N LEU A 58 7.22 16.72 8.15
CA LEU A 58 7.18 15.44 8.86
C LEU A 58 6.07 15.38 9.93
N ASP A 59 5.88 16.47 10.67
CA ASP A 59 4.91 16.61 11.77
C ASP A 59 3.45 16.72 11.31
N GLN A 60 3.21 17.05 10.04
CA GLN A 60 1.88 17.10 9.44
C GLN A 60 1.39 15.73 8.95
N LEU A 61 2.27 14.71 8.92
CA LEU A 61 1.88 13.34 8.55
C LEU A 61 1.10 12.67 9.67
N THR A 62 0.10 11.88 9.29
CA THR A 62 -0.61 11.04 10.26
C THR A 62 0.28 9.88 10.68
N ALA A 63 0.42 9.68 11.99
CA ALA A 63 1.12 8.55 12.56
C ALA A 63 0.16 7.42 12.95
N TYR A 64 0.53 6.19 12.61
CA TYR A 64 -0.07 4.98 13.18
C TYR A 64 0.97 4.18 13.96
N THR A 65 0.68 3.95 15.24
CA THR A 65 1.52 3.22 16.19
C THR A 65 0.67 2.15 16.87
N PHE A 66 1.28 1.02 17.20
CA PHE A 66 0.61 -0.12 17.85
C PHE A 66 1.60 -0.89 18.72
N ASN A 67 1.09 -1.85 19.49
CA ASN A 67 1.86 -2.67 20.43
C ASN A 67 2.65 -1.80 21.44
N ASP A 68 3.94 -2.03 21.55
CA ASP A 68 4.95 -1.34 22.36
C ASP A 68 5.37 0.02 21.78
N GLY A 69 4.89 0.37 20.59
CA GLY A 69 5.11 1.66 19.97
C GLY A 69 6.55 1.90 19.52
N HIS A 70 7.24 0.85 19.05
CA HIS A 70 8.61 0.95 18.50
C HIS A 70 8.66 1.83 17.26
N PHE A 71 7.62 1.78 16.42
CA PHE A 71 7.56 2.50 15.17
C PHE A 71 6.31 3.38 15.09
N LYS A 72 6.48 4.59 14.54
CA LYS A 72 5.40 5.39 13.97
C LYS A 72 5.40 5.18 12.47
N HIS A 73 4.30 4.67 11.93
CA HIS A 73 4.08 4.60 10.49
C HIS A 73 3.42 5.88 10.00
N LEU A 74 4.11 6.64 9.16
CA LEU A 74 3.72 7.99 8.74
C LEU A 74 3.13 7.97 7.33
N PHE A 75 1.93 8.52 7.17
CA PHE A 75 1.22 8.55 5.90
C PHE A 75 0.48 9.88 5.69
N CYS A 76 0.22 10.21 4.43
CA CYS A 76 -0.52 11.41 4.09
C CYS A 76 -1.96 11.35 4.66
N PRO A 77 -2.42 12.32 5.45
CA PRO A 77 -3.80 12.37 5.96
C PRO A 77 -4.84 12.44 4.85
N THR A 78 -4.50 13.05 3.71
CA THR A 78 -5.45 13.31 2.62
C THR A 78 -5.67 12.08 1.73
N CYS A 79 -4.59 11.45 1.25
CA CYS A 79 -4.70 10.34 0.29
C CYS A 79 -4.29 8.97 0.87
N GLY A 80 -3.87 8.91 2.13
CA GLY A 80 -3.48 7.68 2.81
C GLY A 80 -2.17 7.05 2.34
N THR A 81 -1.45 7.67 1.39
CA THR A 81 -0.19 7.13 0.86
C THR A 81 0.83 6.98 1.99
N PRO A 82 1.34 5.76 2.24
CA PRO A 82 2.39 5.54 3.21
C PRO A 82 3.72 6.08 2.70
N LEU A 83 4.37 6.97 3.45
CA LEU A 83 5.62 7.61 3.05
C LEU A 83 6.80 7.13 3.87
N LEU A 84 6.70 7.22 5.20
CA LEU A 84 7.84 7.08 6.09
C LEU A 84 7.51 6.20 7.30
N SER A 85 8.53 5.77 8.03
CA SER A 85 8.41 5.27 9.39
C SER A 85 9.48 5.89 10.27
N GLU A 86 9.12 6.30 11.49
CA GLU A 86 10.06 6.79 12.49
C GLU A 86 10.24 5.72 13.58
N LEU A 87 11.49 5.39 13.92
CA LEU A 87 11.79 4.60 15.10
C LEU A 87 11.63 5.50 16.34
N SER A 88 10.68 5.21 17.20
CA SER A 88 10.26 6.12 18.29
C SER A 88 10.83 5.78 19.67
N GLN A 89 11.52 4.65 19.83
CA GLN A 89 11.89 4.13 21.15
C GLN A 89 13.31 4.39 21.63
N ILE A 90 14.22 4.81 20.75
CA ILE A 90 15.60 5.11 21.16
C ILE A 90 15.75 6.64 21.16
N PRO A 91 15.78 7.30 22.33
CA PRO A 91 15.99 8.74 22.40
C PRO A 91 17.25 9.15 21.63
N GLY A 92 17.09 10.04 20.65
CA GLY A 92 18.18 10.50 19.79
C GLY A 92 18.36 9.70 18.48
N ASP A 93 17.76 8.53 18.34
CA ASP A 93 17.75 7.76 17.10
C ASP A 93 16.54 8.17 16.24
N LYS A 94 16.78 9.10 15.31
CA LYS A 94 15.76 9.61 14.39
C LYS A 94 15.78 8.89 13.04
N ARG A 95 16.18 7.61 13.01
CA ARG A 95 16.23 6.86 11.75
C ARG A 95 14.84 6.78 11.13
N LEU A 96 14.76 7.24 9.88
CA LEU A 96 13.56 7.18 9.06
C LEU A 96 13.67 6.02 8.06
N GLY A 97 12.64 5.18 8.02
CA GLY A 97 12.39 4.26 6.92
C GLY A 97 11.60 4.96 5.83
N PHE A 98 11.98 4.78 4.58
CA PHE A 98 11.31 5.34 3.41
C PHE A 98 10.61 4.23 2.65
N ASN A 99 9.32 4.42 2.35
CA ASN A 99 8.60 3.53 1.47
C ASN A 99 8.93 3.87 0.02
N ILE A 100 9.76 3.06 -0.64
CA ILE A 100 10.22 3.34 -2.01
C ILE A 100 9.09 3.36 -3.05
N ARG A 101 7.91 2.83 -2.70
CA ARG A 101 6.70 2.95 -3.56
C ARG A 101 6.19 4.38 -3.70
N ALA A 102 6.64 5.31 -2.85
CA ALA A 102 6.35 6.73 -2.94
C ALA A 102 7.48 7.54 -3.61
N VAL A 103 8.57 6.87 -4.02
CA VAL A 103 9.69 7.51 -4.74
C VAL A 103 9.41 7.47 -6.23
N GLN A 104 9.56 8.62 -6.88
CA GLN A 104 9.32 8.78 -8.31
C GLN A 104 10.39 8.03 -9.12
N ASN A 105 10.00 7.56 -10.30
CA ASN A 105 10.90 6.90 -11.27
C ASN A 105 11.63 5.65 -10.73
N VAL A 106 11.09 5.00 -9.70
CA VAL A 106 11.60 3.72 -9.17
C VAL A 106 10.64 2.58 -9.55
N ASP A 107 11.08 1.70 -10.43
CA ASP A 107 10.38 0.44 -10.70
C ASP A 107 10.72 -0.59 -9.61
N VAL A 108 9.94 -0.59 -8.53
CA VAL A 108 10.09 -1.49 -7.38
C VAL A 108 10.06 -2.98 -7.75
N TRP A 109 9.54 -3.34 -8.93
CA TRP A 109 9.48 -4.71 -9.42
C TRP A 109 10.80 -5.18 -10.03
N LYS A 110 11.69 -4.25 -10.43
CA LYS A 110 13.04 -4.56 -10.91
C LYS A 110 14.07 -4.63 -9.79
N LEU A 111 13.70 -4.19 -8.59
CA LEU A 111 14.58 -4.20 -7.42
C LEU A 111 14.56 -5.54 -6.71
N LYS A 112 15.68 -5.89 -6.09
CA LYS A 112 15.78 -7.10 -5.26
C LYS A 112 15.03 -6.90 -3.95
N ALA A 113 14.03 -7.73 -3.69
CA ALA A 113 13.40 -7.81 -2.38
C ALA A 113 14.32 -8.57 -1.41
N LYS A 114 14.65 -7.96 -0.27
CA LYS A 114 15.38 -8.58 0.83
C LYS A 114 14.37 -8.97 1.92
N PRO A 115 14.04 -10.26 2.08
CA PRO A 115 13.09 -10.70 3.09
C PRO A 115 13.57 -10.33 4.49
N TRP A 116 12.63 -9.93 5.34
CA TRP A 116 12.84 -9.76 6.77
C TRP A 116 11.70 -10.43 7.53
N ASP A 117 12.04 -11.30 8.47
CA ASP A 117 11.07 -12.01 9.29
C ASP A 117 10.65 -11.19 10.51
N GLY A 118 9.74 -10.24 10.28
CA GLY A 118 9.14 -9.47 11.36
C GLY A 118 8.07 -10.24 12.13
N LYS A 119 7.61 -11.41 11.67
CA LYS A 119 6.70 -12.27 12.44
C LYS A 119 7.41 -12.99 13.59
N ALA A 120 8.73 -13.20 13.47
CA ALA A 120 9.54 -13.79 14.54
C ALA A 120 9.75 -12.85 15.74
N LEU A 121 9.41 -11.56 15.62
CA LEU A 121 9.49 -10.61 16.72
C LEU A 121 8.37 -10.85 17.75
N PRO A 122 8.60 -10.57 19.05
CA PRO A 122 7.57 -10.63 20.08
C PRO A 122 6.36 -9.72 19.78
N GLY A 123 5.20 -10.05 20.35
CA GLY A 123 3.97 -9.27 20.14
C GLY A 123 3.17 -9.75 18.93
N SER A 124 2.63 -10.97 19.01
CA SER A 124 1.88 -11.57 17.90
C SER A 124 0.59 -10.81 17.60
N TYR A 125 0.49 -10.26 16.39
CA TYR A 125 -0.75 -9.68 15.89
C TYR A 125 -1.81 -10.76 15.70
N ARG A 126 -2.97 -10.58 16.34
CA ARG A 126 -4.16 -11.41 16.12
C ARG A 126 -5.15 -10.62 15.28
N ALA A 127 -5.50 -11.17 14.12
CA ALA A 127 -6.46 -10.53 13.25
C ALA A 127 -7.85 -10.46 13.95
N PRO A 128 -8.50 -9.29 13.94
CA PRO A 128 -9.86 -9.13 14.44
C PRO A 128 -10.84 -10.09 13.76
N ILE A 129 -11.70 -10.72 14.57
CA ILE A 129 -12.74 -11.62 14.10
C ILE A 129 -13.92 -10.78 13.61
N TYR A 130 -14.38 -11.04 12.38
CA TYR A 130 -15.61 -10.45 11.86
C TYR A 130 -16.82 -11.00 12.62
N LYS A 131 -17.73 -10.11 13.05
CA LYS A 131 -18.94 -10.45 13.79
C LYS A 131 -20.22 -9.91 13.15
N GLY A 132 -20.10 -9.33 11.97
CA GLY A 132 -21.25 -8.79 11.23
C GLY A 132 -22.02 -9.88 10.49
N PRO A 133 -23.10 -9.51 9.77
CA PRO A 133 -23.84 -10.44 8.93
C PRO A 133 -22.99 -10.92 7.76
N GLU A 134 -23.16 -12.18 7.35
CA GLU A 134 -22.48 -12.70 6.16
C GLU A 134 -23.04 -12.04 4.87
N PRO A 135 -22.20 -11.81 3.86
CA PRO A 135 -22.59 -11.14 2.63
C PRO A 135 -23.59 -11.98 1.81
N SER A 136 -24.61 -11.30 1.29
CA SER A 136 -25.63 -11.81 0.36
C SER A 136 -25.55 -11.11 -1.00
N PRO A 137 -26.06 -11.71 -2.10
CA PRO A 137 -26.64 -13.06 -2.20
C PRO A 137 -25.58 -14.17 -2.16
N GLU A 138 -26.03 -15.43 -2.09
CA GLU A 138 -25.16 -16.58 -2.35
C GLU A 138 -24.61 -16.50 -3.79
N ILE A 139 -23.33 -16.84 -3.93
CA ILE A 139 -22.63 -16.88 -5.23
C ILE A 139 -22.26 -18.34 -5.45
N GLU A 140 -22.61 -18.88 -6.62
CA GLU A 140 -22.17 -20.22 -7.04
C GLU A 140 -20.64 -20.29 -7.05
N ASP A 141 -20.07 -21.32 -6.42
CA ASP A 141 -18.63 -21.45 -6.14
C ASP A 141 -18.01 -20.25 -5.39
N GLY A 142 -18.84 -19.54 -4.61
CA GLY A 142 -18.42 -18.39 -3.82
C GLY A 142 -17.66 -18.78 -2.56
N HIS A 143 -16.53 -18.12 -2.31
CA HIS A 143 -15.82 -18.17 -1.05
C HIS A 143 -16.02 -16.88 -0.28
N THR A 144 -16.32 -16.99 1.01
CA THR A 144 -16.37 -15.85 1.93
C THR A 144 -15.01 -15.64 2.57
N TYR A 145 -14.54 -14.40 2.50
CA TYR A 145 -13.33 -13.93 3.15
C TYR A 145 -13.70 -12.89 4.20
N HIS A 146 -13.07 -12.97 5.37
CA HIS A 146 -13.15 -11.94 6.39
C HIS A 146 -11.90 -11.09 6.39
N GLY A 147 -12.06 -9.80 6.63
CA GLY A 147 -10.99 -8.82 6.60
C GLY A 147 -11.11 -7.80 7.72
N SER A 148 -10.04 -7.03 7.89
CA SER A 148 -9.98 -5.98 8.91
C SER A 148 -8.94 -4.93 8.56
N CYS A 149 -9.16 -3.71 9.04
CA CYS A 149 -8.07 -2.75 9.23
C CYS A 149 -7.12 -3.26 10.33
N HIS A 150 -5.87 -2.77 10.36
CA HIS A 150 -4.88 -3.27 11.32
C HIS A 150 -5.28 -3.02 12.79
N CYS A 151 -5.99 -1.93 13.11
CA CYS A 151 -6.44 -1.70 14.48
C CYS A 151 -7.73 -2.45 14.85
N GLY A 152 -8.42 -3.05 13.89
CA GLY A 152 -9.69 -3.75 14.10
C GLY A 152 -10.94 -2.90 14.28
N ALA A 153 -10.84 -1.57 14.22
CA ALA A 153 -12.01 -0.67 14.25
C ALA A 153 -12.98 -0.93 13.08
N VAL A 154 -12.43 -1.36 11.94
CA VAL A 154 -13.17 -1.81 10.77
C VAL A 154 -12.91 -3.30 10.56
N THR A 155 -13.99 -4.07 10.49
CA THR A 155 -14.01 -5.45 10.01
C THR A 155 -14.96 -5.56 8.82
N MET A 156 -14.72 -6.52 7.93
CA MET A 156 -15.51 -6.71 6.73
C MET A 156 -15.62 -8.20 6.38
N ALA A 157 -16.69 -8.55 5.67
CA ALA A 157 -16.83 -9.83 4.99
C ALA A 157 -17.08 -9.59 3.50
N VAL A 158 -16.42 -10.37 2.66
CA VAL A 158 -16.52 -10.29 1.21
C VAL A 158 -16.70 -11.69 0.67
N LYS A 159 -17.75 -11.90 -0.13
CA LYS A 159 -17.95 -13.13 -0.90
C LYS A 159 -17.49 -12.89 -2.32
N SER A 160 -16.63 -13.77 -2.82
CA SER A 160 -16.13 -13.74 -4.19
C SER A 160 -16.04 -15.16 -4.74
N SER A 161 -16.43 -15.36 -5.99
CA SER A 161 -16.18 -16.59 -6.74
C SER A 161 -14.96 -16.42 -7.66
N ASN A 162 -14.47 -17.53 -8.20
CA ASN A 162 -13.44 -17.53 -9.26
C ASN A 162 -14.00 -17.07 -10.62
N SER A 163 -15.32 -17.05 -10.78
CA SER A 163 -16.05 -16.49 -11.91
C SER A 163 -16.28 -15.00 -11.68
N ALA A 164 -15.82 -14.13 -12.58
CA ALA A 164 -15.94 -12.68 -12.43
C ALA A 164 -17.39 -12.26 -12.10
N CYS A 165 -17.57 -11.41 -11.07
CA CYS A 165 -18.88 -10.85 -10.72
C CYS A 165 -19.55 -10.22 -11.95
N ARG A 166 -20.79 -10.61 -12.21
CA ARG A 166 -21.58 -10.14 -13.36
C ARG A 166 -21.97 -8.66 -13.21
N ASN A 167 -22.23 -8.04 -14.36
CA ASN A 167 -22.37 -6.61 -14.64
C ASN A 167 -23.47 -5.88 -13.82
N ALA A 168 -23.23 -4.61 -13.48
CA ALA A 168 -24.29 -3.65 -13.15
C ALA A 168 -25.09 -3.25 -14.41
N ALA A 169 -26.37 -2.88 -14.28
CA ALA A 169 -27.26 -2.57 -15.41
C ALA A 169 -26.86 -1.32 -16.22
N ASP A 170 -27.10 -1.39 -17.54
CA ASP A 170 -26.54 -0.55 -18.61
C ASP A 170 -27.13 0.88 -18.75
N GLU A 171 -28.17 1.25 -18.01
CA GLU A 171 -28.94 2.49 -18.27
C GLU A 171 -28.22 3.82 -17.95
N LYS A 172 -27.11 3.83 -17.22
CA LYS A 172 -26.34 5.06 -16.90
C LYS A 172 -25.07 5.25 -17.74
N LEU A 173 -24.81 4.35 -18.69
CA LEU A 173 -23.58 4.35 -19.49
C LEU A 173 -23.61 5.38 -20.62
N GLU A 174 -24.78 5.66 -21.19
CA GLU A 174 -24.90 6.46 -22.41
C GLU A 174 -24.44 7.92 -22.24
N THR A 175 -24.58 8.46 -21.02
CA THR A 175 -24.21 9.83 -20.65
C THR A 175 -22.72 10.03 -20.37
N LEU A 176 -21.92 8.96 -20.35
CA LEU A 176 -20.47 9.03 -20.10
C LEU A 176 -19.69 9.33 -21.39
N SER A 177 -18.53 9.98 -21.27
CA SER A 177 -17.58 10.11 -22.40
C SER A 177 -17.05 8.74 -22.82
N ASP A 178 -16.57 8.60 -24.06
CA ASP A 178 -16.06 7.31 -24.57
C ASP A 178 -14.89 6.76 -23.75
N HIS A 179 -14.03 7.64 -23.24
CA HIS A 179 -12.99 7.28 -22.27
C HIS A 179 -13.58 6.67 -20.99
N HIS A 180 -14.59 7.30 -20.39
CA HIS A 180 -15.25 6.79 -19.19
C HIS A 180 -16.06 5.52 -19.47
N LYS A 181 -16.67 5.37 -20.65
CA LYS A 181 -17.33 4.13 -21.08
C LYS A 181 -16.33 2.98 -21.19
N ALA A 182 -15.16 3.22 -21.78
CA ALA A 182 -14.10 2.22 -21.90
C ALA A 182 -13.52 1.80 -20.54
N TRP A 183 -13.32 2.77 -19.63
CA TRP A 183 -12.91 2.48 -18.26
C TRP A 183 -14.00 1.77 -17.46
N TRP A 184 -15.26 2.24 -17.55
CA TRP A 184 -16.41 1.63 -16.89
C TRP A 184 -16.60 0.17 -17.31
N LYS A 185 -16.60 -0.13 -18.62
CA LYS A 185 -16.65 -1.50 -19.14
C LYS A 185 -15.54 -2.40 -18.54
N ARG A 186 -14.38 -1.84 -18.16
CA ARG A 186 -13.30 -2.59 -17.49
C ARG A 186 -13.54 -2.85 -16.01
N VAL A 187 -14.22 -1.94 -15.29
CA VAL A 187 -14.36 -2.01 -13.82
C VAL A 187 -15.75 -2.43 -13.34
N GLN A 188 -16.78 -2.37 -14.18
CA GLN A 188 -18.20 -2.63 -13.86
C GLN A 188 -18.48 -4.04 -13.32
N ALA A 189 -17.58 -4.99 -13.58
CA ALA A 189 -17.66 -6.37 -13.10
C ALA A 189 -16.83 -6.63 -11.83
N ARG A 190 -16.09 -5.64 -11.29
CA ARG A 190 -15.07 -5.89 -10.26
C ARG A 190 -15.04 -4.78 -9.21
N ARG A 191 -15.57 -5.06 -8.02
CA ARG A 191 -15.24 -4.28 -6.83
C ARG A 191 -13.87 -4.72 -6.34
N ASN A 192 -12.86 -3.89 -6.57
CA ASN A 192 -11.50 -4.19 -6.14
C ASN A 192 -11.42 -4.14 -4.62
N ILE A 193 -10.94 -5.22 -4.01
CA ILE A 193 -10.51 -5.25 -2.61
C ILE A 193 -9.00 -5.37 -2.54
N THR A 194 -8.39 -4.66 -1.60
CA THR A 194 -6.99 -4.89 -1.26
C THR A 194 -6.89 -6.23 -0.54
N LEU A 195 -6.40 -7.28 -1.23
CA LEU A 195 -6.31 -8.64 -0.68
C LEU A 195 -5.54 -8.70 0.65
N ARG A 196 -4.56 -7.81 0.86
CA ARG A 196 -3.78 -7.71 2.11
C ARG A 196 -4.62 -7.24 3.31
N CYS A 197 -5.84 -6.76 3.09
CA CYS A 197 -6.80 -6.45 4.16
C CYS A 197 -7.60 -7.68 4.61
N LEU A 198 -7.64 -8.74 3.80
CA LEU A 198 -8.25 -10.01 4.17
C LEU A 198 -7.37 -10.71 5.21
N ASN A 199 -8.01 -11.23 6.25
CA ASN A 199 -7.33 -11.90 7.34
C ASN A 199 -6.83 -13.26 6.86
N ASN A 200 -5.57 -13.59 7.18
CA ASN A 200 -4.93 -14.87 6.83
C ASN A 200 -4.87 -15.17 5.32
N PHE A 201 -5.04 -14.16 4.47
CA PHE A 201 -4.97 -14.35 3.02
C PHE A 201 -3.52 -14.39 2.56
N ASP A 202 -3.09 -15.52 2.01
CA ASP A 202 -1.75 -15.69 1.49
C ASP A 202 -1.65 -15.18 0.04
N CYS A 203 -1.00 -14.03 -0.11
CA CYS A 203 -0.77 -13.44 -1.44
C CYS A 203 0.38 -14.10 -2.21
N SER A 204 1.18 -15.00 -1.59
CA SER A 204 2.38 -15.56 -2.21
C SER A 204 2.08 -16.61 -3.28
N ASN A 205 0.95 -17.28 -3.18
CA ASN A 205 0.51 -18.35 -4.09
C ASN A 205 -0.44 -17.86 -5.20
N LEU A 206 -0.61 -16.54 -5.35
CA LEU A 206 -1.49 -15.98 -6.37
C LEU A 206 -0.84 -16.01 -7.75
N ASN A 207 -1.62 -16.39 -8.76
CA ASN A 207 -1.27 -16.08 -10.14
C ASN A 207 -1.46 -14.56 -10.35
N THR A 208 -0.37 -13.81 -10.21
CA THR A 208 -0.39 -12.35 -10.33
C THR A 208 -0.19 -11.93 -11.77
N ARG A 209 -1.13 -11.12 -12.28
CA ARG A 209 -0.95 -10.42 -13.56
C ARG A 209 -0.43 -9.02 -13.28
N LYS A 210 0.77 -8.69 -13.77
CA LYS A 210 1.25 -7.31 -13.80
C LYS A 210 0.39 -6.53 -14.80
N LEU A 211 -0.30 -5.50 -14.30
CA LEU A 211 -0.92 -4.49 -15.13
C LEU A 211 -0.11 -3.22 -14.93
N ASP A 212 0.44 -2.71 -16.03
CA ASP A 212 1.03 -1.38 -16.03
C ASP A 212 -0.07 -0.36 -16.27
N GLY A 213 -0.58 0.21 -15.18
CA GLY A 213 -1.62 1.22 -15.25
C GLY A 213 -1.21 2.48 -16.00
N TRP A 214 0.10 2.75 -16.14
CA TRP A 214 0.63 3.94 -16.81
C TRP A 214 0.69 3.78 -18.32
N SER A 215 1.10 2.62 -18.83
CA SER A 215 1.16 2.39 -20.28
C SER A 215 -0.16 1.91 -20.89
N LEU A 216 -1.07 1.36 -20.07
CA LEU A 216 -2.37 0.86 -20.53
C LEU A 216 -3.47 1.93 -20.54
N VAL A 217 -3.26 3.02 -19.83
CA VAL A 217 -4.17 4.16 -19.72
C VAL A 217 -3.26 5.38 -19.77
N ASP A 218 -3.26 6.15 -20.86
CA ASP A 218 -2.53 7.43 -20.93
C ASP A 218 -2.94 8.24 -19.69
N PRO A 219 -2.10 8.33 -18.66
CA PRO A 219 -2.54 8.84 -17.40
C PRO A 219 -2.63 10.35 -17.55
N ILE A 220 -3.85 10.88 -17.46
CA ILE A 220 -4.10 12.32 -17.40
C ILE A 220 -3.45 12.93 -16.13
N TYR A 221 -3.08 12.09 -15.17
CA TYR A 221 -2.38 12.46 -13.95
C TYR A 221 -0.86 12.32 -14.11
N GLU A 222 -0.19 13.44 -14.26
CA GLU A 222 1.26 13.53 -14.04
C GLU A 222 1.53 13.78 -12.56
N ASN A 223 2.49 13.05 -11.98
CA ASN A 223 2.97 13.38 -10.64
C ASN A 223 3.66 14.76 -10.69
N PRO A 224 3.29 15.70 -9.80
CA PRO A 224 3.99 16.99 -9.69
C PRO A 224 5.39 16.89 -9.03
#